data_AF-A0A8T1WXA5-F1
#
_entry.id   AF-A0A8T1WXA5-F1
#
_cell.length_a   1.000
_cell.length_b   1.000
_cell.length_c   1.000
_cell.angle_alpha   90.00
_cell.angle_beta   90.00
_cell.angle_gamma   90.00
#
_symmetry.space_group_name_H-M   'P 1'
#
loop_
_entity.id
_entity.type
_entity.pdbx_description
1 polymer ?
#
loop_
_entity_poly.entity_id
_entity_poly.type
_entity_poly.pdbx_seq_one_letter_code
_entity_poly.pdbx_strand_id
1 'polypeptide(L)'
;MLRRSAVSRICRQFAVQTREKITIPASAGPGATARRRRLKPKMSKDKFAKLSTEFLDRAQTAMEPLQPPINKDFVLKRNGDGGLVVRTKDKEFVLEVMPAKQQLQFTSPISGLRTYEWNAVTKRWEDETDSHDIEGLLTRDLMRFCAGIPLF
;
A
#
# COMPACT_ATOMS: atom_id res chain seq x y z
N MET A 1 -43.67 29.90 -66.89
CA MET A 1 -42.40 29.17 -67.13
C MET A 1 -41.75 28.92 -65.80
N LEU A 2 -41.44 27.67 -65.42
CA LEU A 2 -40.26 27.33 -64.63
C LEU A 2 -40.22 25.80 -64.44
N ARG A 3 -39.20 25.21 -65.05
CA ARG A 3 -38.85 23.79 -65.01
C ARG A 3 -37.52 23.66 -64.25
N ARG A 4 -37.46 22.60 -63.45
CA ARG A 4 -36.28 21.76 -63.12
C ARG A 4 -35.33 22.20 -62.00
N SER A 5 -35.32 21.34 -60.97
CA SER A 5 -34.19 20.64 -60.34
C SER A 5 -32.81 21.30 -60.28
N ALA A 6 -32.21 21.28 -59.09
CA ALA A 6 -31.16 20.31 -58.76
C ALA A 6 -30.79 20.34 -57.27
N VAL A 7 -30.41 19.16 -56.78
CA VAL A 7 -29.99 18.80 -55.42
C VAL A 7 -28.55 19.22 -55.18
N SER A 8 -28.20 19.67 -53.98
CA SER A 8 -26.90 19.35 -53.39
C SER A 8 -26.97 19.38 -51.86
N ARG A 9 -26.81 18.20 -51.24
CA ARG A 9 -26.65 18.00 -49.80
C ARG A 9 -25.19 18.26 -49.45
N ILE A 10 -24.92 19.18 -48.55
CA ILE A 10 -23.60 19.32 -47.92
C ILE A 10 -23.72 18.83 -46.48
N CYS A 11 -23.39 17.57 -46.26
CA CYS A 11 -23.09 17.04 -44.93
C CYS A 11 -21.76 17.63 -44.45
N ARG A 12 -21.79 18.40 -43.36
CA ARG A 12 -20.60 18.79 -42.62
C ARG A 12 -20.06 17.56 -41.88
N GLN A 13 -18.92 17.04 -42.32
CA GLN A 13 -18.17 16.02 -41.59
C GLN A 13 -17.44 16.68 -40.42
N PHE A 14 -17.76 16.23 -39.21
CA PHE A 14 -16.95 16.48 -38.01
C PHE A 14 -15.69 15.60 -38.09
N ALA A 15 -14.51 16.23 -38.17
CA ALA A 15 -13.25 15.54 -38.06
C ALA A 15 -13.02 15.12 -36.60
N VAL A 16 -13.19 13.83 -36.31
CA VAL A 16 -12.79 13.20 -35.06
C VAL A 16 -11.26 13.05 -35.11
N GLN A 17 -10.53 13.84 -34.32
CA GLN A 17 -9.09 13.65 -34.14
C GLN A 17 -8.84 12.37 -33.34
N THR A 18 -8.40 11.31 -34.02
CA THR A 18 -7.86 10.12 -33.38
C THR A 18 -6.43 10.41 -32.92
N ARG A 19 -6.21 10.39 -31.60
CA ARG A 19 -4.89 10.51 -30.99
C ARG A 19 -4.08 9.26 -31.31
N GLU A 20 -3.18 9.35 -32.28
CA GLU A 20 -2.25 8.28 -32.60
C GLU A 20 -1.33 8.02 -31.41
N LYS A 21 -1.36 6.77 -30.92
CA LYS A 21 -0.48 6.26 -29.89
C LYS A 21 0.90 6.05 -30.51
N ILE A 22 1.75 7.07 -30.43
CA ILE A 22 3.18 6.97 -30.77
C ILE A 22 3.79 5.87 -29.88
N THR A 23 4.01 4.71 -30.49
CA THR A 23 4.73 3.59 -29.88
C THR A 23 6.19 3.77 -30.24
N ILE A 24 6.99 4.23 -29.27
CA ILE A 24 8.45 4.30 -29.41
C ILE A 24 8.96 2.85 -29.43
N PRO A 25 9.60 2.37 -30.52
CA PRO A 25 10.25 1.06 -30.49
C PRO A 25 11.48 1.16 -29.61
N ALA A 26 11.50 0.42 -28.50
CA ALA A 26 12.69 0.25 -27.70
C ALA A 26 13.76 -0.44 -28.55
N SER A 27 14.79 0.29 -28.93
CA SER A 27 16.00 -0.25 -29.53
C SER A 27 16.63 -1.24 -28.55
N ALA A 28 16.39 -2.53 -28.78
CA ALA A 28 17.05 -3.62 -28.07
C ALA A 28 18.52 -3.64 -28.48
N GLY A 29 19.37 -3.02 -27.67
CA GLY A 29 20.82 -3.22 -27.77
C GLY A 29 21.18 -4.67 -27.43
N PRO A 30 22.15 -5.29 -28.12
CA PRO A 30 22.61 -6.64 -27.82
C PRO A 30 23.40 -6.59 -26.52
N GLY A 31 22.74 -6.84 -25.39
CA GLY A 31 23.36 -6.75 -24.07
C GLY A 31 22.39 -6.48 -22.91
N ALA A 32 21.12 -6.16 -23.19
CA ALA A 32 20.09 -6.12 -22.17
C ALA A 32 19.74 -7.54 -21.70
N THR A 33 20.62 -8.13 -20.91
CA THR A 33 20.24 -9.24 -20.04
C THR A 33 19.05 -8.75 -19.24
N ALA A 34 17.87 -9.34 -19.48
CA ALA A 34 16.76 -9.22 -18.57
C ALA A 34 17.33 -9.55 -17.19
N ARG A 35 17.56 -8.52 -16.36
CA ARG A 35 18.10 -8.67 -15.03
C ARG A 35 17.05 -9.50 -14.31
N ARG A 36 17.20 -10.83 -14.33
CA ARG A 36 16.38 -11.77 -13.58
C ARG A 36 16.36 -11.15 -12.19
N ARG A 37 15.21 -10.60 -11.78
CA ARG A 37 15.03 -10.13 -10.41
C ARG A 37 15.37 -11.35 -9.59
N ARG A 38 16.57 -11.38 -8.99
CA ARG A 38 16.97 -12.46 -8.11
C ARG A 38 15.88 -12.47 -7.06
N LEU A 39 15.05 -13.52 -7.06
CA LEU A 39 14.05 -13.70 -6.04
C LEU A 39 14.81 -13.62 -4.72
N LYS A 40 14.49 -12.60 -3.90
CA LYS A 40 15.11 -12.48 -2.58
C LYS A 40 14.92 -13.83 -1.88
N PRO A 41 15.97 -14.43 -1.29
CA PRO A 41 15.83 -15.68 -0.58
C PRO A 41 14.71 -15.55 0.45
N LYS A 42 13.63 -16.33 0.27
CA LYS A 42 12.53 -16.36 1.23
C LYS A 42 13.04 -16.91 2.56
N MET A 43 12.66 -16.27 3.66
CA MET A 43 13.07 -16.73 4.98
C MET A 43 12.33 -18.03 5.37
N SER A 44 12.75 -18.72 6.43
CA SER A 44 11.98 -19.86 6.93
C SER A 44 10.63 -19.38 7.49
N LYS A 45 9.61 -20.25 7.42
CA LYS A 45 8.26 -19.94 7.93
C LYS A 45 8.29 -19.62 9.43
N ASP A 46 9.06 -20.38 10.21
CA ASP A 46 9.18 -20.17 11.66
C ASP A 46 9.85 -18.83 11.99
N LYS A 47 10.87 -18.44 11.22
CA LYS A 47 11.51 -17.14 11.38
C LYS A 47 10.55 -16.00 11.06
N PHE A 48 9.79 -16.13 9.98
CA PHE A 48 8.77 -15.13 9.62
C PHE A 48 7.72 -15.00 10.72
N ALA A 49 7.13 -16.12 11.16
CA ALA A 49 6.12 -16.15 12.20
C ALA A 49 6.62 -15.50 13.50
N LYS A 50 7.86 -15.83 13.91
CA LYS A 50 8.48 -15.22 15.09
C LYS A 50 8.62 -13.71 14.94
N LEU A 51 9.22 -13.23 13.84
CA LEU A 51 9.43 -11.81 13.60
C LEU A 51 8.12 -11.02 13.47
N SER A 52 7.10 -11.59 12.83
CA SER A 52 5.79 -10.95 12.71
C SER A 52 5.09 -10.85 14.07
N THR A 53 5.13 -11.90 14.88
CA THR A 53 4.54 -11.89 16.23
C THR A 53 5.27 -10.89 17.13
N GLU A 54 6.60 -10.92 17.15
CA GLU A 54 7.43 -9.96 17.91
C GLU A 54 7.13 -8.52 17.50
N PHE A 55 6.95 -8.24 16.21
CA PHE A 55 6.58 -6.92 15.75
C PHE A 55 5.21 -6.48 16.26
N LEU A 56 4.21 -7.35 16.17
CA LEU A 56 2.87 -6.99 16.62
C LEU A 56 2.78 -6.88 18.14
N ASP A 57 3.57 -7.66 18.89
CA ASP A 57 3.68 -7.52 20.36
C ASP A 57 4.26 -6.16 20.71
N ARG A 58 5.35 -5.76 20.03
CA ARG A 58 5.93 -4.42 20.17
C ARG A 58 4.94 -3.32 19.80
N ALA A 59 4.22 -3.45 18.69
CA ALA A 59 3.21 -2.49 18.28
C ALA A 59 2.08 -2.36 19.31
N GLN A 60 1.69 -3.48 19.92
CA GLN A 60 0.66 -3.48 20.96
C GLN A 60 1.12 -2.75 22.22
N THR A 61 2.34 -3.05 22.70
CA THR A 61 2.95 -2.34 23.84
C THR A 61 3.17 -0.87 23.55
N ALA A 62 3.67 -0.52 22.36
CA ALA A 62 3.92 0.86 21.95
C ALA A 62 2.63 1.70 21.95
N MET A 63 1.47 1.10 21.66
CA MET A 63 0.18 1.76 21.63
C MET A 63 -0.59 1.73 22.97
N GLU A 64 -0.11 1.00 23.96
CA GLU A 64 -0.74 0.94 25.29
C GLU A 64 -0.96 2.32 25.93
N PRO A 65 -0.02 3.28 25.86
CA PRO A 65 -0.22 4.63 26.39
C PRO A 65 -1.30 5.43 25.65
N LEU A 66 -1.73 5.01 24.45
CA LEU A 66 -2.77 5.69 23.69
C LEU A 66 -4.17 5.28 24.14
N GLN A 67 -4.30 4.24 24.95
CA GLN A 67 -5.59 3.76 25.46
C GLN A 67 -6.23 4.79 26.43
N PRO A 68 -7.51 4.57 26.83
CA PRO A 68 -8.14 5.39 27.87
C PRO A 68 -7.28 5.48 29.14
N PRO A 69 -7.23 6.64 29.81
CA PRO A 69 -8.13 7.79 29.64
C PRO A 69 -7.73 8.79 28.54
N ILE A 70 -6.56 8.63 27.91
CA ILE A 70 -6.01 9.63 26.97
C ILE A 70 -6.86 9.73 25.70
N ASN A 71 -7.24 8.58 25.14
CA ASN A 71 -8.18 8.52 24.01
C ASN A 71 -9.34 7.58 24.36
N LYS A 72 -10.53 8.16 24.64
CA LYS A 72 -11.71 7.42 25.12
C LYS A 72 -12.18 6.31 24.16
N ASP A 73 -12.11 6.59 22.86
CA ASP A 73 -12.59 5.70 21.80
C ASP A 73 -11.46 4.82 21.21
N PHE A 74 -10.29 4.78 21.85
CA PHE A 74 -9.16 3.99 21.37
C PHE A 74 -9.27 2.54 21.85
N VAL A 75 -9.36 1.63 20.90
CA VAL A 75 -9.52 0.20 21.14
C VAL A 75 -8.46 -0.55 20.34
N LEU A 76 -7.72 -1.41 21.04
CA LEU A 76 -6.67 -2.23 20.46
C LEU A 76 -7.06 -3.70 20.61
N LYS A 77 -7.12 -4.44 19.50
CA LYS A 77 -7.53 -5.85 19.50
C LYS A 77 -6.64 -6.70 18.62
N ARG A 78 -6.23 -7.86 19.12
CA ARG A 78 -5.65 -8.92 18.30
C ARG A 78 -6.75 -9.63 17.51
N ASN A 79 -6.53 -9.79 16.21
CA ASN A 79 -7.36 -10.63 15.38
C ASN A 79 -7.00 -12.11 15.61
N GLY A 80 -7.95 -13.02 15.45
CA GLY A 80 -7.75 -14.47 15.64
C GLY A 80 -6.68 -15.05 14.71
N ASP A 81 -6.46 -14.42 13.56
CA ASP A 81 -5.44 -14.80 12.57
C ASP A 81 -4.04 -14.22 12.89
N GLY A 82 -3.87 -13.62 14.08
CA GLY A 82 -2.61 -13.06 14.54
C GLY A 82 -2.36 -11.60 14.13
N GLY A 83 -3.29 -10.95 13.43
CA GLY A 83 -3.23 -9.52 13.11
C GLY A 83 -3.56 -8.60 14.30
N LEU A 84 -3.45 -7.29 14.09
CA LEU A 84 -3.75 -6.24 15.06
C LEU A 84 -4.70 -5.21 14.44
N VAL A 85 -5.83 -4.97 15.10
CA VAL A 85 -6.81 -3.95 14.71
C VAL A 85 -6.75 -2.82 15.73
N VAL A 86 -6.55 -1.60 15.23
CA VAL A 86 -6.58 -0.38 16.03
C VAL A 86 -7.80 0.42 15.61
N ARG A 87 -8.75 0.59 16.52
CA ARG A 87 -9.92 1.43 16.30
C ARG A 87 -9.77 2.70 17.11
N THR A 88 -9.96 3.82 16.42
CA THR A 88 -10.08 5.15 17.00
C THR A 88 -11.52 5.62 16.79
N LYS A 89 -11.85 6.86 17.18
CA LYS A 89 -13.21 7.40 17.15
C LYS A 89 -13.98 7.12 15.86
N ASP A 90 -13.39 7.45 14.71
CA ASP A 90 -14.07 7.35 13.40
C ASP A 90 -13.29 6.53 12.37
N LYS A 91 -12.19 5.91 12.79
CA LYS A 91 -11.22 5.27 11.89
C LYS A 91 -10.70 3.95 12.45
N GLU A 92 -10.47 3.03 11.53
CA GLU A 92 -9.89 1.73 11.81
C GLU A 92 -8.60 1.55 11.02
N PHE A 93 -7.60 1.03 11.69
CA PHE A 93 -6.32 0.62 11.13
C PHE A 93 -6.19 -0.88 11.32
N VAL A 94 -5.66 -1.55 10.30
CA VAL A 94 -5.51 -3.00 10.32
C VAL A 94 -4.08 -3.36 9.96
N LEU A 95 -3.43 -4.12 10.84
CA LEU A 95 -2.16 -4.79 10.61
C LEU A 95 -2.41 -6.28 10.46
N GLU A 96 -2.18 -6.82 9.28
CA GLU A 96 -2.39 -8.22 8.95
C GLU A 96 -1.08 -8.93 8.63
N VAL A 97 -0.96 -10.16 9.09
CA VAL A 97 0.15 -11.04 8.74
C VAL A 97 -0.25 -11.82 7.50
N MET A 98 0.62 -11.84 6.49
CA MET A 98 0.40 -12.59 5.25
C MET A 98 1.45 -13.72 5.10
N PRO A 99 1.27 -14.89 5.76
CA PRO A 99 2.28 -15.96 5.78
C PRO A 99 2.67 -16.49 4.40
N ALA A 100 1.71 -16.57 3.46
CA ALA A 100 1.95 -17.07 2.11
C ALA A 100 2.94 -16.20 1.33
N LYS A 101 2.92 -14.89 1.58
CA LYS A 101 3.80 -13.91 0.93
C LYS A 101 5.00 -13.51 1.81
N GLN A 102 5.00 -13.87 3.08
CA GLN A 102 5.98 -13.42 4.08
C GLN A 102 6.02 -11.90 4.22
N GLN A 103 4.84 -11.29 4.26
CA GLN A 103 4.64 -9.85 4.31
C GLN A 103 3.76 -9.46 5.49
N LEU A 104 3.91 -8.22 5.96
CA LEU A 104 2.91 -7.55 6.76
C LEU A 104 2.12 -6.59 5.87
N GLN A 105 0.81 -6.54 6.07
CA GLN A 105 -0.06 -5.58 5.42
C GLN A 105 -0.55 -4.56 6.45
N PHE A 106 -0.41 -3.29 6.11
CA PHE A 106 -0.93 -2.19 6.91
C PHE A 106 -1.98 -1.44 6.10
N THR A 107 -3.22 -1.47 6.56
CA THR A 107 -4.32 -0.70 6.00
C THR A 107 -4.55 0.52 6.86
N SER A 108 -4.28 1.69 6.29
CA SER A 108 -4.51 3.00 6.91
C SER A 108 -5.58 3.77 6.13
N PRO A 109 -6.48 4.49 6.81
CA PRO A 109 -7.42 5.41 6.18
C PRO A 109 -6.74 6.62 5.51
N ILE A 110 -5.45 6.86 5.77
CA ILE A 110 -4.69 7.98 5.19
C ILE A 110 -3.80 7.49 4.05
N SER A 111 -2.93 6.50 4.32
CA SER A 111 -1.94 6.04 3.34
C SER A 111 -2.42 4.90 2.44
N GLY A 112 -3.64 4.41 2.66
CA GLY A 112 -4.17 3.21 2.01
C GLY A 112 -3.49 1.93 2.49
N LEU A 113 -3.57 0.90 1.66
CA LEU A 113 -2.92 -0.39 1.89
C LEU A 113 -1.43 -0.32 1.53
N ARG A 114 -0.58 -0.75 2.45
CA ARG A 114 0.87 -0.85 2.29
C ARG A 114 1.36 -2.24 2.66
N THR A 115 2.45 -2.66 2.03
CA THR A 115 2.96 -4.03 2.15
C THR A 115 4.43 -4.00 2.51
N TYR A 116 4.79 -4.65 3.61
CA TYR A 116 6.12 -4.59 4.20
C TYR A 116 6.79 -5.96 4.17
N GLU A 117 8.05 -5.96 3.79
CA GLU A 117 8.94 -7.11 3.88
C GLU A 117 9.99 -6.89 4.97
N TRP A 118 10.42 -7.96 5.62
CA TRP A 118 11.52 -7.88 6.57
C TRP A 118 12.84 -7.68 5.84
N ASN A 119 13.51 -6.57 6.15
CA ASN A 119 14.87 -6.31 5.72
C ASN A 119 15.86 -6.88 6.75
N ALA A 120 16.57 -7.95 6.36
CA ALA A 120 17.54 -8.62 7.23
C ALA A 120 18.79 -7.77 7.56
N VAL A 121 19.08 -6.73 6.77
CA VAL A 121 20.23 -5.83 6.97
C VAL A 121 19.88 -4.77 8.00
N THR A 122 18.76 -4.06 7.81
CA THR A 122 18.33 -2.98 8.70
C THR A 122 17.57 -3.49 9.93
N LYS A 123 17.15 -4.77 9.91
CA LYS A 123 16.30 -5.41 10.93
C LYS A 123 14.98 -4.68 11.13
N ARG A 124 14.38 -4.23 10.03
CA ARG A 124 13.13 -3.44 9.99
C ARG A 124 12.15 -4.01 8.98
N TRP A 125 10.88 -3.66 9.16
CA TRP A 125 9.82 -3.97 8.21
C TRP A 125 9.68 -2.78 7.27
N GLU A 126 10.09 -2.96 6.01
CA GLU A 126 10.21 -1.89 5.03
C GLU A 126 9.24 -2.10 3.86
N ASP A 127 8.62 -1.02 3.40
CA ASP A 127 7.73 -1.06 2.23
C ASP A 127 8.53 -1.37 0.97
N GLU A 128 7.99 -2.25 0.11
CA GLU A 128 8.67 -2.67 -1.12
C GLU A 128 8.90 -1.53 -2.13
N THR A 129 8.10 -0.46 -2.05
CA THR A 129 8.05 0.60 -3.05
C THR A 129 8.98 1.75 -2.70
N ASP A 130 8.95 2.18 -1.44
CA ASP A 130 9.64 3.42 -1.00
C ASP A 130 10.58 3.21 0.19
N SER A 131 10.72 1.97 0.69
CA SER A 131 11.60 1.59 1.80
C SER A 131 11.31 2.32 3.11
N HIS A 132 10.12 2.91 3.28
CA HIS A 132 9.70 3.43 4.57
C HIS A 132 9.51 2.30 5.57
N ASP A 133 9.91 2.56 6.81
CA ASP A 133 9.66 1.67 7.93
C ASP A 133 8.20 1.77 8.41
N ILE A 134 7.63 0.61 8.74
CA ILE A 134 6.23 0.49 9.16
C ILE A 134 5.94 1.26 10.45
N GLU A 135 6.87 1.32 11.41
CA GLU A 135 6.67 1.96 12.72
C GLU A 135 6.51 3.47 12.52
N GLY A 136 7.33 4.04 11.63
CA GLY A 136 7.24 5.44 11.22
C GLY A 136 5.92 5.78 10.53
N LEU A 137 5.48 4.95 9.58
CA LEU A 137 4.21 5.19 8.88
C LEU A 137 3.00 5.08 9.81
N LEU A 138 3.01 4.06 10.67
CA LEU A 138 1.99 3.81 11.66
C LEU A 138 1.87 4.96 12.67
N THR A 139 3.00 5.43 13.20
CA THR A 139 3.07 6.59 14.11
C THR A 139 2.52 7.84 13.45
N ARG A 140 3.00 8.15 12.23
CA ARG A 140 2.57 9.32 11.45
C ARG A 140 1.06 9.31 11.19
N ASP A 141 0.50 8.15 10.91
CA ASP A 141 -0.92 8.03 10.58
C ASP A 141 -1.81 8.02 11.83
N LEU A 142 -1.40 7.35 12.90
CA LEU A 142 -2.14 7.33 14.17
C LEU A 142 -2.23 8.69 14.83
N MET A 143 -1.13 9.47 14.86
CA MET A 143 -1.08 10.78 15.51
C MET A 143 -2.06 11.82 14.91
N ARG A 144 -2.70 11.51 13.77
CA ARG A 144 -3.74 12.35 13.18
C ARG A 144 -5.14 12.11 13.75
N PHE A 145 -5.34 10.99 14.46
CA PHE A 145 -6.65 10.60 15.00
C PHE A 145 -6.65 10.29 16.50
N CYS A 146 -5.50 10.33 17.17
CA CYS A 146 -5.38 10.19 18.61
C CYS A 146 -4.40 11.22 19.19
N ALA A 147 -4.61 11.57 20.46
CA ALA A 147 -3.64 12.31 21.25
C ALA A 147 -2.50 11.39 21.70
N GLY A 148 -1.26 11.88 21.59
CA GLY A 148 -0.05 11.13 21.90
C GLY A 148 0.58 10.45 20.68
N ILE A 149 1.68 9.75 20.92
CA ILE A 149 2.43 8.97 19.92
C ILE A 149 2.71 7.56 20.46
N PRO A 150 2.69 6.52 19.63
CA PRO A 150 3.18 5.21 20.03
C PRO A 150 4.67 5.26 20.46
N LEU A 151 5.04 4.43 21.43
CA LEU A 151 6.40 4.34 21.98
C LEU A 151 7.18 3.16 21.38
N PHE A 152 7.56 3.26 20.10
CA PHE A 152 8.41 2.28 19.40
C PHE A 152 9.89 2.37 19.78
#